data_AF-A0A8C5EE46-F1
#
_entry.id   AF-A0A8C5EE46-F1
#
_cell.length_a   1.000
_cell.length_b   1.000
_cell.length_c   1.000
_cell.angle_alpha   90.00
_cell.angle_beta   90.00
_cell.angle_gamma   90.00
#
_symmetry.space_group_name_H-M   'P 1'
#
loop_
_entity.id
_entity.type
_entity.pdbx_description
1 polymer ?
#
loop_
_entity_poly.entity_id
_entity_poly.type
_entity_poly.pdbx_seq_one_letter_code
_entity_poly.pdbx_strand_id
1 'polypeptide(L)'
;MMTSQNDIINFRALEVELQAAVESERKYQRENDAKLRAVHQGAPYDQFRNMVLTSHLKPLEKQDKVGGARKQPWNTVAPNNQ
;
A
#
# COMPACT_ATOMS: atom_id res chain seq x y z
N MET A 1 -33.82 -9.22 40.65
CA MET A 1 -32.90 -8.43 39.81
C MET A 1 -31.88 -9.41 39.26
N MET A 2 -31.95 -9.75 37.97
CA MET A 2 -31.01 -10.70 37.34
C MET A 2 -30.02 -9.88 36.51
N THR A 3 -28.92 -9.44 37.12
CA THR A 3 -27.80 -8.87 36.35
C THR A 3 -27.08 -10.05 35.72
N SER A 4 -27.42 -10.31 34.47
CA SER A 4 -26.83 -11.41 33.71
C SER A 4 -25.34 -11.09 33.51
N GLN A 5 -24.45 -12.07 33.58
CA GLN A 5 -23.00 -11.90 33.32
C GLN A 5 -22.70 -11.27 31.94
N ASN A 6 -23.71 -11.17 31.08
CA ASN A 6 -23.69 -10.48 29.80
C ASN A 6 -23.65 -8.93 29.89
N ASP A 7 -23.86 -8.35 31.08
CA ASP A 7 -23.84 -6.88 31.27
C ASP A 7 -22.42 -6.32 31.53
N ILE A 8 -21.40 -7.19 31.61
CA ILE A 8 -20.01 -6.77 31.79
C ILE A 8 -19.36 -6.60 30.41
N ILE A 9 -19.32 -5.36 29.94
CA ILE A 9 -18.65 -5.00 28.68
C ILE A 9 -17.16 -5.32 28.79
N ASN A 10 -16.66 -6.20 27.92
CA ASN A 10 -15.24 -6.49 27.81
C ASN A 10 -14.56 -5.44 26.91
N PHE A 11 -14.09 -4.35 27.52
CA PHE A 11 -13.43 -3.26 26.82
C PHE A 11 -12.20 -3.70 26.00
N ARG A 12 -11.46 -4.70 26.47
CA ARG A 12 -10.29 -5.20 25.75
C ARG A 12 -10.68 -5.91 24.45
N ALA A 13 -11.74 -6.72 24.48
CA ALA A 13 -12.24 -7.36 23.27
C ALA A 13 -12.77 -6.31 22.27
N LEU A 14 -13.47 -5.30 22.78
CA LEU A 14 -14.01 -4.20 21.97
C LEU A 14 -12.90 -3.35 21.33
N GLU A 15 -11.80 -3.09 22.03
CA GLU A 15 -10.65 -2.35 21.49
C GLU A 15 -9.97 -3.11 20.34
N VAL A 16 -9.81 -4.43 20.47
CA VAL A 16 -9.26 -5.28 19.40
C VAL A 16 -10.17 -5.29 18.18
N GLU A 17 -11.49 -5.42 18.40
CA GLU A 17 -12.48 -5.36 17.32
C GLU A 17 -12.44 -4.01 16.59
N LEU A 18 -12.38 -2.92 17.35
CA LEU A 18 -12.28 -1.57 16.80
C LEU A 18 -11.02 -1.41 15.94
N GLN A 19 -9.88 -1.85 16.44
CA GLN A 19 -8.62 -1.76 15.72
C GLN A 19 -8.66 -2.56 14.40
N ALA A 20 -9.20 -3.78 14.44
CA ALA A 20 -9.39 -4.60 13.26
C ALA A 20 -10.34 -3.94 12.24
N ALA A 21 -11.45 -3.35 12.70
CA ALA A 21 -12.39 -2.63 11.86
C ALA A 21 -11.72 -1.43 11.18
N VAL A 22 -10.98 -0.61 11.93
CA VAL A 22 -10.24 0.56 11.41
C VAL A 22 -9.21 0.14 10.36
N GLU A 23 -8.46 -0.93 10.61
CA GLU A 23 -7.47 -1.44 9.66
C GLU A 23 -8.11 -1.98 8.37
N SER A 24 -9.25 -2.65 8.50
CA SER A 24 -10.02 -3.16 7.36
C SER A 24 -10.54 -2.01 6.49
N GLU A 25 -11.05 -0.94 7.10
CA GLU A 25 -11.52 0.27 6.42
C GLU A 25 -10.37 0.98 5.69
N ARG A 26 -9.21 1.15 6.35
CA ARG A 26 -8.01 1.72 5.73
C ARG A 26 -7.50 0.90 4.55
N LYS A 27 -7.65 -0.43 4.60
CA LYS A 27 -7.31 -1.30 3.47
C LYS A 27 -8.31 -1.11 2.33
N TYR A 28 -9.61 -1.14 2.64
CA TYR A 28 -10.67 -0.92 1.67
C TYR A 28 -10.53 0.41 0.92
N GLN A 29 -10.26 1.50 1.64
CA GLN A 29 -10.07 2.83 1.05
C GLN A 29 -8.90 2.85 0.06
N ARG A 30 -7.75 2.26 0.41
CA ARG A 30 -6.57 2.18 -0.47
C ARG A 30 -6.85 1.38 -1.73
N GLU A 31 -7.51 0.22 -1.59
CA GLU A 31 -7.88 -0.61 -2.74
C GLU A 31 -8.91 0.10 -3.63
N ASN A 32 -9.91 0.76 -3.04
CA ASN A 32 -10.94 1.48 -3.78
C ASN A 32 -10.35 2.66 -4.56
N ASP A 33 -9.43 3.43 -3.95
CA ASP A 33 -8.71 4.48 -4.65
C ASP A 33 -7.90 3.93 -5.83
N ALA A 34 -7.22 2.80 -5.68
CA ALA A 34 -6.53 2.14 -6.78
C ALA A 34 -7.49 1.66 -7.88
N LYS A 35 -8.67 1.13 -7.52
CA LYS A 35 -9.73 0.75 -8.47
C LYS A 35 -10.20 1.96 -9.27
N LEU A 36 -10.54 3.06 -8.59
CA LEU A 36 -11.00 4.29 -9.24
C LEU A 36 -9.94 4.86 -10.18
N ARG A 37 -8.67 4.88 -9.76
CA ARG A 37 -7.54 5.30 -10.61
C ARG A 37 -7.39 4.43 -11.86
N ALA A 38 -7.45 3.11 -11.71
CA ALA A 38 -7.30 2.18 -12.83
C ALA A 38 -8.47 2.30 -13.83
N VAL A 39 -9.70 2.47 -13.35
CA VAL A 39 -10.89 2.72 -14.18
C VAL A 39 -10.75 4.04 -14.93
N HIS A 40 -10.35 5.11 -14.24
CA HIS A 40 -10.13 6.42 -14.86
C HIS A 40 -9.05 6.38 -15.95
N GLN A 41 -8.03 5.54 -15.79
CA GLN A 41 -6.98 5.33 -16.79
C GLN A 41 -7.41 4.41 -17.95
N GLY A 42 -8.59 3.78 -17.89
CA GLY A 42 -9.02 2.82 -18.89
C GLY A 42 -8.11 1.58 -18.99
N ALA A 43 -7.49 1.19 -17.87
CA ALA A 43 -6.50 0.12 -17.86
C ALA A 43 -7.14 -1.25 -18.22
N PRO A 44 -6.46 -2.10 -19.01
CA PRO A 44 -6.90 -3.47 -19.24
C PRO A 44 -6.94 -4.26 -17.92
N TYR A 45 -7.72 -5.34 -17.88
CA TYR A 45 -8.01 -6.07 -16.64
C TYR A 45 -6.74 -6.51 -15.88
N ASP A 46 -5.72 -7.02 -16.58
CA ASP A 46 -4.49 -7.47 -15.92
C ASP A 46 -3.76 -6.31 -15.23
N GLN A 47 -3.72 -5.14 -15.86
CA GLN A 47 -3.14 -3.94 -15.28
C GLN A 47 -3.98 -3.43 -14.11
N PHE A 48 -5.30 -3.41 -14.26
CA PHE A 48 -6.23 -3.09 -13.16
C PHE A 48 -5.98 -3.99 -11.95
N ARG A 49 -5.93 -5.32 -12.16
CA ARG A 49 -5.69 -6.31 -11.11
C ARG A 49 -4.36 -6.05 -10.40
N ASN A 50 -3.30 -5.79 -11.17
CA ASN A 50 -1.99 -5.49 -10.63
C ASN A 50 -2.02 -4.20 -9.79
N MET A 51 -2.63 -3.12 -10.29
CA MET A 51 -2.75 -1.86 -9.55
C MET A 51 -3.45 -2.02 -8.20
N VAL A 52 -4.54 -2.78 -8.16
CA VAL A 52 -5.30 -3.02 -6.92
C VAL A 52 -4.49 -3.87 -5.94
N LEU A 53 -3.87 -4.95 -6.41
CA LEU A 53 -3.04 -5.83 -5.56
C LEU A 53 -1.84 -5.08 -4.97
N THR A 54 -1.22 -4.21 -5.75
CA THR A 54 -0.05 -3.42 -5.32
C THR A 54 -0.42 -2.12 -4.60
N SER A 55 -1.69 -1.86 -4.30
CA SER A 55 -2.15 -0.60 -3.65
C SER A 55 -1.55 -0.36 -2.26
N HIS A 56 -1.07 -1.41 -1.60
CA HIS A 56 -0.44 -1.36 -0.30
C HIS A 56 1.05 -0.96 -0.35
N LEU A 57 1.67 -0.96 -1.54
CA LEU A 57 3.09 -0.62 -1.70
C LEU A 57 3.28 0.90 -1.53
N LYS A 58 4.32 1.27 -0.78
CA LYS A 58 4.76 2.66 -0.64
C LYS A 58 5.79 3.01 -1.71
N PRO A 59 5.83 4.24 -2.21
CA PRO A 59 6.94 4.72 -3.02
C PRO A 59 8.27 4.49 -2.32
N LEU A 60 9.30 4.10 -3.07
CA LEU A 60 10.66 3.94 -2.54
C LEU A 60 11.19 5.26 -1.99
N GLU A 61 11.68 5.26 -0.76
CA GLU A 61 12.30 6.41 -0.14
C GLU A 61 13.77 6.55 -0.59
N LYS A 62 14.39 7.71 -0.33
CA LYS A 62 15.77 7.96 -0.76
C LYS A 62 16.76 6.98 -0.11
N GLN A 63 16.48 6.52 1.10
CA GLN A 63 17.28 5.50 1.78
C GLN A 63 17.06 4.07 1.26
N ASP A 64 15.96 3.80 0.56
CA ASP A 64 15.64 2.45 0.05
C ASP A 64 16.41 2.11 -1.24
N LYS A 65 17.22 3.04 -1.74
CA LYS A 65 18.02 2.86 -2.95
C LYS A 65 19.13 1.85 -2.70
N VAL A 66 18.95 0.64 -3.20
CA VAL A 66 19.98 -0.41 -3.21
C VAL A 66 21.03 -0.05 -4.26
N GLY A 67 22.19 0.43 -3.80
CA GLY A 67 23.33 0.85 -4.61
C GLY A 67 23.75 2.27 -4.26
N GLY A 68 24.93 2.41 -3.65
CA GLY A 68 25.51 3.71 -3.27
C GLY A 68 25.77 4.63 -4.48
N ALA A 69 26.48 5.75 -4.24
CA ALA A 69 26.79 6.73 -5.28
C ALA A 69 27.41 6.06 -6.53
N ARG A 70 26.60 5.92 -7.58
CA ARG A 70 27.08 5.42 -8.88
C ARG A 70 27.99 6.49 -9.46
N LYS A 71 29.30 6.23 -9.45
CA LYS A 71 30.32 7.09 -10.07
C LYS A 71 30.44 6.89 -11.59
N GLN A 72 29.65 5.98 -12.16
CA GLN A 72 29.70 5.68 -13.59
C GLN A 72 28.76 6.61 -14.36
N PRO A 73 29.24 7.30 -15.41
CA PRO A 73 28.38 8.03 -16.32
C PRO A 73 27.31 7.10 -16.89
N TRP A 74 26.05 7.55 -16.90
CA TRP A 74 24.92 6.80 -17.46
C TRP A 74 25.11 6.48 -18.97
N ASN A 75 26.03 7.17 -19.63
CA ASN A 75 26.42 6.91 -21.00
C ASN A 75 27.95 7.05 -21.14
N THR A 76 28.63 6.00 -21.60
CA THR A 76 30.03 6.08 -22.00
C THR A 76 30.08 6.70 -23.39
N VAL A 77 30.50 7.96 -23.49
CA VAL A 77 30.80 8.56 -24.80
C VAL A 77 31.92 7.74 -25.46
N ALA A 78 31.70 7.30 -26.70
CA ALA A 78 32.72 6.59 -27.45
C ALA A 78 33.95 7.50 -27.64
N PRO A 79 35.18 7.00 -27.46
CA PRO A 79 36.37 7.80 -27.74
C PRO A 79 36.40 8.14 -29.22
N ASN A 80 36.56 9.43 -29.52
CA ASN A 80 36.61 9.95 -30.88
C ASN A 80 37.91 9.44 -31.54
N ASN A 81 37.79 8.49 -32.46
CA ASN A 81 38.95 7.95 -33.17
C ASN A 81 39.28 8.88 -34.35
N GLN A 82 40.23 9.80 -34.14
CA GLN A 82 40.82 10.62 -35.22
C GLN A 82 41.83 9.82 -36.04
#